data_AF-A0A7W8DGN9-F1
#
_entry.id   AF-A0A7W8DGN9-F1
#
_cell.length_a   1.000
_cell.length_b   1.000
_cell.length_c   1.000
_cell.angle_alpha   90.00
_cell.angle_beta   90.00
_cell.angle_gamma   90.00
#
_symmetry.space_group_name_H-M   'P 1'
#
loop_
_entity.id
_entity.type
_entity.pdbx_description
1 polymer ?
#
loop_
_entity_poly.entity_id
_entity_poly.type
_entity_poly.pdbx_seq_one_letter_code
_entity_poly.pdbx_strand_id
1 'polypeptide(L)'
;MNYGKRINEAKIIKGIVDDLDKGMGMASVTIRSGKRIFSVLMPTSEVLSSGVEKDRPVFCLIQGKDITLFRDPVEFFRRYGANRSELEFFTPSECLS
;
A
#
# COMPACT_ATOMS: atom_id res chain seq x y z
N MET A 1 4.20 30.87 -16.05
CA MET A 1 4.65 29.73 -15.24
C MET A 1 3.55 28.67 -15.26
N ASN A 2 3.70 27.67 -16.11
CA ASN A 2 2.74 26.56 -16.21
C ASN A 2 3.04 25.56 -15.10
N TYR A 3 2.16 25.48 -14.11
CA TYR A 3 2.12 24.36 -13.16
C TYR A 3 1.59 23.14 -13.92
N GLY A 4 2.49 22.44 -14.61
CA GLY A 4 2.19 21.20 -15.33
C GLY A 4 1.65 20.15 -14.35
N LYS A 5 0.45 19.65 -14.66
CA LYS A 5 -0.20 18.45 -14.12
C LYS A 5 0.77 17.50 -13.40
N ARG A 6 0.69 17.41 -12.06
CA ARG A 6 1.07 16.18 -11.36
C ARG A 6 -0.20 15.39 -11.11
N ILE A 7 -0.47 14.43 -11.99
CA ILE A 7 -1.51 13.44 -11.78
C ILE A 7 -1.16 12.70 -10.49
N ASN A 8 -2.12 12.67 -9.56
CA ASN A 8 -2.09 11.87 -8.34
C ASN A 8 -2.12 10.38 -8.71
N GLU A 9 -1.02 9.85 -9.27
CA GLU A 9 -0.94 8.43 -9.62
C GLU A 9 -0.68 7.61 -8.37
N ALA A 10 -1.78 7.11 -7.79
CA ALA A 10 -1.74 6.05 -6.82
C ALA A 10 -1.16 4.79 -7.45
N LYS A 11 -0.16 4.17 -6.81
CA LYS A 11 0.45 2.92 -7.27
C LYS A 11 0.25 1.85 -6.22
N ILE A 12 -0.13 0.65 -6.64
CA ILE A 12 -0.28 -0.51 -5.75
C ILE A 12 0.79 -1.53 -6.10
N ILE A 13 1.54 -1.96 -5.11
CA ILE A 13 2.56 -3.01 -5.23
C ILE A 13 2.14 -4.17 -4.35
N LYS A 14 2.07 -5.37 -4.91
CA LYS A 14 1.92 -6.63 -4.15
C LYS A 14 3.30 -7.20 -3.86
N GLY A 15 3.53 -7.67 -2.64
CA GLY A 15 4.77 -8.32 -2.24
C GLY A 15 4.56 -9.29 -1.08
N ILE A 16 5.67 -9.86 -0.62
CA ILE A 16 5.76 -10.65 0.61
C ILE A 16 6.59 -9.85 1.62
N VAL A 17 6.18 -9.88 2.88
CA VAL A 17 6.95 -9.28 3.98
C VAL A 17 8.17 -10.18 4.26
N ASP A 18 9.35 -9.74 3.84
CA ASP A 18 10.63 -10.45 4.01
C ASP A 18 11.15 -10.28 5.45
N ASP A 19 10.96 -9.08 6.02
CA ASP A 19 11.33 -8.78 7.38
C ASP A 19 10.37 -7.76 8.02
N LEU A 20 10.21 -7.87 9.34
CA LEU A 20 9.30 -7.04 10.11
C LEU A 20 9.86 -6.81 11.51
N ASP A 21 10.35 -5.60 11.74
CA ASP A 21 10.82 -5.14 13.05
C ASP A 21 9.84 -4.10 13.62
N LYS A 22 9.34 -4.37 14.83
CA LYS A 22 8.32 -3.54 15.51
C LYS A 22 8.93 -2.90 16.74
N GLY A 23 9.34 -1.64 16.62
CA GLY A 23 9.74 -0.81 17.77
C GLY A 23 8.53 -0.23 18.51
N MET A 24 8.80 0.50 19.60
CA MET A 24 7.74 1.10 20.43
C MET A 24 6.93 2.19 19.72
N GLY A 25 7.53 2.94 18.79
CA GLY A 25 6.84 4.00 18.05
C GLY A 25 6.82 3.79 16.54
N MET A 26 7.90 3.23 15.99
CA MET A 26 8.09 3.00 14.56
C MET A 26 8.38 1.53 14.31
N ALA A 27 7.95 1.05 13.15
CA ALA A 27 8.20 -0.27 12.64
C ALA A 27 8.86 -0.18 11.26
N SER A 28 9.81 -1.08 11.01
CA SER A 28 10.45 -1.27 9.71
C SER A 28 9.85 -2.51 9.05
N VAL A 29 9.33 -2.36 7.84
CA VAL A 29 8.75 -3.44 7.06
C VAL A 29 9.52 -3.57 5.76
N THR A 30 10.19 -4.70 5.56
CA THR A 30 10.88 -5.00 4.30
C THR A 30 10.00 -5.88 3.43
N ILE A 31 9.75 -5.45 2.19
CA ILE A 31 8.82 -6.09 1.27
C ILE A 31 9.58 -6.50 0.01
N ARG A 32 9.41 -7.77 -0.37
CA ARG A 32 9.93 -8.36 -1.61
C ARG A 32 8.80 -8.48 -2.63
N SER A 33 8.98 -7.87 -3.80
CA SER A 33 8.06 -7.99 -4.94
C SER A 33 8.85 -8.47 -6.17
N GLY A 34 8.78 -9.78 -6.43
CA GLY A 34 9.62 -10.43 -7.43
C GLY A 34 11.11 -10.24 -7.11
N LYS A 35 11.84 -9.57 -7.99
CA LYS A 35 13.28 -9.25 -7.83
C LYS A 35 13.55 -7.94 -7.07
N ARG A 36 12.50 -7.17 -6.75
CA ARG A 36 12.63 -5.86 -6.08
C ARG A 36 12.45 -6.03 -4.58
N ILE A 37 13.27 -5.35 -3.80
CA ILE A 37 13.16 -5.26 -2.34
C ILE A 37 13.10 -3.78 -1.99
N PHE A 38 12.19 -3.42 -1.10
CA PHE A 38 12.10 -2.08 -0.55
C PHE A 38 11.66 -2.15 0.91
N SER A 39 12.02 -1.12 1.68
CA SER A 39 11.68 -1.04 3.09
C SER A 39 10.83 0.20 3.36
N VAL A 40 9.85 0.05 4.22
CA VAL A 40 8.95 1.11 4.66
C VAL A 40 9.15 1.30 6.16
N LEU A 41 9.47 2.53 6.56
CA LEU A 41 9.46 2.94 7.95
C LEU A 41 8.13 3.63 8.23
N MET A 42 7.33 3.10 9.13
CA MET A 42 6.00 3.62 9.44
C MET A 42 5.66 3.46 10.92
N PRO A 43 4.64 4.16 11.43
CA PRO A 43 4.22 4.00 12.82
C PRO A 43 3.86 2.55 13.14
N THR A 44 4.28 2.06 14.32
CA THR A 44 3.97 0.69 14.75
C THR A 44 2.46 0.44 14.82
N SER A 45 1.68 1.47 15.20
CA SER A 45 0.22 1.40 15.23
C SER A 45 -0.42 1.08 13.87
N GLU A 46 0.15 1.60 12.78
CA GLU A 46 -0.34 1.33 11.41
C GLU A 46 0.01 -0.08 10.95
N VAL A 47 1.18 -0.59 11.33
CA VAL A 47 1.54 -2.01 11.08
C VAL A 47 0.58 -2.95 11.82
N LEU A 48 0.24 -2.63 13.06
CA LEU A 48 -0.69 -3.43 13.85
C LEU A 48 -2.11 -3.41 13.28
N SER A 49 -2.61 -2.24 12.86
CA SER A 49 -3.95 -2.10 12.30
C SER A 49 -4.11 -2.69 10.90
N SER A 50 -3.04 -2.68 10.09
CA SER A 50 -3.02 -3.27 8.75
C SER A 50 -2.92 -4.80 8.73
N GLY A 51 -2.62 -5.41 9.89
CA GLY A 51 -2.45 -6.86 10.02
C GLY A 51 -1.19 -7.39 9.33
N VAL A 52 -0.19 -6.55 9.10
CA VAL A 52 1.06 -6.97 8.44
C VAL A 52 1.82 -7.97 9.31
N GLU A 53 2.23 -9.07 8.68
CA GLU A 53 2.90 -10.23 9.31
C GLU A 53 4.06 -10.68 8.42
N LYS A 54 5.15 -11.13 9.04
CA LYS A 54 6.31 -11.69 8.34
C LYS A 54 5.91 -12.93 7.54
N ASP A 55 6.55 -13.12 6.38
CA ASP A 55 6.33 -14.25 5.46
C ASP A 55 4.92 -14.32 4.86
N ARG A 56 4.15 -13.22 4.95
CA ARG A 56 2.79 -13.14 4.44
C ARG A 56 2.68 -12.13 3.28
N PRO A 57 1.72 -12.33 2.36
CA PRO A 57 1.43 -11.34 1.33
C PRO A 57 0.95 -10.02 1.91
N VAL A 58 1.39 -8.93 1.29
CA VAL A 58 1.00 -7.56 1.63
C VAL A 58 0.83 -6.75 0.35
N PHE A 59 -0.07 -5.79 0.39
CA PHE A 59 -0.21 -4.75 -0.61
C PHE A 59 0.27 -3.42 -0.04
N CYS A 60 0.96 -2.66 -0.87
CA CYS A 60 1.49 -1.36 -0.57
C CYS A 60 0.87 -0.35 -1.54
N LEU A 61 0.01 0.52 -1.03
CA LEU A 61 -0.49 1.68 -1.76
C LEU A 61 0.49 2.84 -1.55
N ILE A 62 0.97 3.41 -2.64
CA ILE A 62 1.86 4.56 -2.67
C ILE A 62 1.11 5.72 -3.34
N GLN A 63 0.89 6.79 -2.61
CA GLN A 63 0.19 7.99 -3.08
C GLN A 63 1.04 9.22 -2.77
N GLY A 64 1.85 9.63 -3.75
CA GLY A 64 2.83 10.69 -3.55
C GLY A 64 3.88 10.29 -2.52
N LYS A 65 3.81 10.88 -1.31
CA LYS A 65 4.70 10.56 -0.18
C LYS A 65 4.06 9.60 0.83
N ASP A 66 2.76 9.37 0.71
CA ASP A 66 2.01 8.54 1.65
C ASP A 66 2.11 7.08 1.23
N ILE A 67 2.41 6.22 2.20
CA ILE A 67 2.50 4.78 2.02
C ILE A 67 1.51 4.13 2.98
N THR A 68 0.67 3.24 2.45
CA THR A 68 -0.26 2.46 3.26
C THR A 68 -0.09 0.98 2.97
N LEU A 69 0.09 0.20 4.03
CA LEU A 69 0.13 -1.26 3.94
C LEU A 69 -1.23 -1.86 4.31
N PHE A 70 -1.63 -2.93 3.62
CA PHE A 70 -2.84 -3.68 3.91
C PHE A 70 -2.76 -5.10 3.37
N ARG A 71 -3.55 -6.02 3.92
CA ARG A 71 -3.60 -7.42 3.48
C ARG A 71 -4.85 -7.78 2.67
N ASP A 72 -5.97 -7.11 2.92
CA ASP A 72 -7.24 -7.37 2.26
C ASP A 72 -7.60 -6.19 1.36
N PRO A 73 -7.39 -6.30 0.03
CA PRO A 73 -7.74 -5.24 -0.91
C PRO A 73 -9.24 -4.93 -0.94
N VAL A 74 -10.10 -5.93 -0.80
CA VAL A 74 -11.54 -5.74 -0.90
C VAL A 74 -12.02 -4.90 0.28
N GLU A 75 -11.63 -5.30 1.49
CA GLU A 75 -11.98 -4.56 2.70
C GLU A 75 -11.30 -3.18 2.73
N PHE A 76 -10.04 -3.09 2.30
CA PHE A 76 -9.32 -1.83 2.21
C PHE A 76 -10.03 -0.85 1.27
N PHE A 77 -10.34 -1.25 0.03
CA PHE A 77 -11.00 -0.35 -0.93
C PHE A 77 -12.44 -0.03 -0.55
N ARG A 78 -13.16 -0.95 0.09
CA ARG A 78 -14.49 -0.68 0.65
C ARG A 78 -14.44 0.46 1.67
N ARG A 79 -13.46 0.44 2.58
CA ARG A 79 -13.25 1.51 3.57
C ARG A 79 -12.64 2.78 2.98
N TYR A 80 -11.74 2.63 2.01
CA TYR A 80 -11.03 3.73 1.38
C TYR A 80 -11.97 4.55 0.50
N GLY A 81 -12.83 3.91 -0.30
CA GLY A 81 -13.87 4.57 -1.11
C GLY A 81 -14.99 5.19 -0.27
N ALA A 82 -15.33 4.60 0.88
CA ALA A 82 -16.31 5.20 1.80
C ALA A 82 -15.86 6.56 2.39
N ASN A 83 -14.54 6.82 2.42
CA ASN A 83 -13.95 8.04 2.99
C ASN A 83 -13.50 9.06 1.93
N ARG A 84 -13.63 8.75 0.62
CA ARG A 84 -13.30 9.68 -0.49
C ARG A 84 -14.28 9.51 -1.65
N SER A 85 -15.07 10.55 -1.91
CA SER A 85 -16.12 10.61 -2.95
C SER A 85 -15.62 10.63 -4.41
N GLU A 86 -14.30 10.52 -4.67
CA GLU A 86 -13.69 10.82 -5.97
C GLU A 86 -12.73 9.72 -6.48
N LEU A 87 -13.15 8.46 -6.43
CA LEU A 87 -12.41 7.39 -7.10
C LEU A 87 -13.23 6.84 -8.26
N GLU A 88 -12.85 7.21 -9.47
CA GLU A 88 -13.21 6.47 -10.67
C GLU A 88 -12.47 5.12 -10.61
N PHE A 89 -13.23 4.07 -10.29
CA PHE A 89 -12.72 2.70 -10.27
C PHE A 89 -12.53 2.21 -11.71
N PHE A 90 -11.29 2.14 -12.17
CA PHE A 90 -10.95 1.24 -13.28
C PHE A 90 -10.88 -0.18 -12.73
N THR A 91 -12.01 -0.88 -12.80
CA THR A 91 -12.01 -2.34 -12.66
C THR A 91 -11.24 -2.91 -13.85
N PRO A 92 -10.21 -3.76 -13.66
CA PRO A 92 -9.52 -4.41 -14.76
C PRO A 92 -10.40 -5.55 -15.30
N SER A 93 -11.49 -5.17 -15.96
CA SER A 93 -12.30 -6.07 -16.80
C SER A 93 -11.60 -6.38 -18.13
N GLU A 94 -10.56 -5.60 -18.48
CA GLU A 94 -9.89 -5.65 -19.79
C GLU A 94 -8.54 -6.37 -19.78
N CYS A 95 -8.15 -7.04 -18.68
CA CYS A 95 -6.96 -7.90 -18.67
C CYS A 95 -7.28 -9.38 -18.96
N LEU A 96 -8.51 -9.69 -19.37
CA LEU A 96 -8.93 -11.01 -19.86
C LEU A 96 -9.61 -10.86 -21.23
N SER A 97 -8.80 -10.50 -22.23
CA SER A 97 -9.08 -10.68 -23.66
C SER A 97 -7.95 -11.46 -24.29
#